data_AF-A0A973AKJ8-F1
#
_entry.id   AF-A0A973AKJ8-F1
#
_cell.length_a   1.000
_cell.length_b   1.000
_cell.length_c   1.000
_cell.angle_alpha   90.00
_cell.angle_beta   90.00
_cell.angle_gamma   90.00
#
_symmetry.space_group_name_H-M   'P 1'
#
loop_
_entity.id
_entity.type
_entity.pdbx_description
1 polymer ?
#
loop_
_entity_poly.entity_id
_entity_poly.type
_entity_poly.pdbx_seq_one_letter_code
_entity_poly.pdbx_strand_id
1 'polypeptide(L)' 'MKFSPPFSDFERSYPEKSAQIVWTTLIADLETPVSAMLKIARSRPNSFLLESVEGGAIRGRYSF' A
#
# COMPACT_ATOMS: atom_id res chain seq x y z
N MET A 1 -12.37 -1.26 -9.84
CA MET A 1 -10.93 -1.19 -9.53
C MET A 1 -10.16 -1.85 -10.67
N LYS A 2 -9.05 -1.24 -11.10
CA LYS A 2 -8.15 -1.85 -12.09
C LYS A 2 -6.93 -2.38 -11.36
N PHE A 3 -6.70 -3.69 -11.45
CA PHE A 3 -5.56 -4.34 -10.80
C PHE A 3 -4.36 -4.37 -11.74
N SER A 4 -3.17 -4.26 -11.16
CA SER A 4 -1.89 -4.40 -11.85
C SER A 4 -1.02 -5.40 -11.07
N PRO A 5 -0.38 -6.37 -11.75
CA PRO A 5 -0.57 -6.71 -13.16
C PRO A 5 -1.98 -7.27 -13.44
N PRO A 6 -2.45 -7.27 -14.71
CA PRO A 6 -3.62 -8.04 -15.13
C PRO A 6 -3.46 -9.52 -14.77
N PHE A 7 -4.59 -10.22 -14.58
CA PHE A 7 -4.59 -11.63 -14.18
C PHE A 7 -3.76 -12.52 -15.13
N SER A 8 -3.88 -12.32 -16.44
CA SER A 8 -3.12 -13.08 -17.45
C SER A 8 -1.61 -12.98 -17.27
N ASP A 9 -1.11 -11.81 -16.87
CA ASP A 9 0.32 -11.57 -16.68
C ASP A 9 0.80 -12.21 -15.38
N PHE A 10 -0.01 -12.13 -14.31
CA PHE A 10 0.28 -12.81 -13.05
C PHE A 10 0.31 -14.34 -13.21
N GLU A 11 -0.70 -14.89 -13.90
CA GLU A 11 -0.86 -16.32 -14.15
C GLU A 11 0.33 -16.87 -14.93
N ARG A 12 0.81 -16.14 -15.95
CA ARG A 12 1.97 -16.55 -16.76
C ARG A 12 3.24 -16.73 -15.91
N SER A 13 3.45 -15.86 -14.92
CA SER A 13 4.64 -15.89 -14.06
C SER A 13 4.48 -16.74 -12.81
N TYR A 14 3.27 -17.20 -12.49
CA TYR A 14 2.98 -17.98 -11.29
C TYR A 14 3.76 -19.31 -11.19
N PRO A 15 3.94 -20.10 -12.28
CA PRO A 15 4.70 -21.35 -12.22
C PRO A 15 6.16 -21.19 -11.78
N GLU A 16 6.76 -20.01 -11.99
CA GLU A 16 8.14 -19.70 -11.62
C GLU A 16 8.33 -19.58 -10.10
N LYS A 17 7.24 -19.56 -9.32
CA LYS A 17 7.25 -19.39 -7.85
C LYS A 17 8.02 -18.16 -7.38
N SER A 18 8.17 -17.17 -8.24
CA SER A 18 8.77 -15.88 -7.90
C SER A 18 7.76 -15.04 -7.13
N ALA A 19 8.27 -14.15 -6.27
CA ALA A 19 7.42 -13.19 -5.58
C ALA A 19 6.81 -12.20 -6.58
N GLN A 20 5.50 -11.99 -6.48
CA GLN A 20 4.73 -11.08 -7.33
C GLN A 20 3.84 -10.19 -6.47
N ILE A 21 3.59 -8.95 -6.91
CA ILE A 21 2.77 -7.97 -6.20
C ILE A 21 1.57 -7.61 -7.08
N VAL A 22 0.37 -7.84 -6.54
CA VAL A 22 -0.88 -7.32 -7.13
C VAL A 22 -1.29 -6.08 -6.37
N TRP A 23 -1.50 -4.98 -7.08
CA TRP A 23 -1.85 -3.69 -6.51
C TRP A 23 -2.93 -2.98 -7.32
N THR A 24 -3.55 -1.96 -6.70
CA THR A 24 -4.48 -1.04 -7.35
C THR A 24 -4.34 0.35 -6.71
N THR A 25 -4.79 1.37 -7.40
CA THR A 25 -4.83 2.75 -6.88
C THR A 25 -6.27 3.14 -6.59
N LEU A 26 -6.48 3.76 -5.44
CA LEU A 26 -7.75 4.33 -5.02
C LEU A 26 -7.59 5.82 -4.79
N ILE A 27 -8.62 6.59 -5.10
CA ILE A 27 -8.72 8.00 -4.70
C ILE A 27 -9.02 8.01 -3.21
N ALA A 28 -8.20 8.73 -2.44
CA ALA A 28 -8.23 8.73 -0.98
C ALA A 28 -8.04 10.14 -0.40
N ASP A 29 -8.58 11.15 -1.08
CA ASP A 29 -8.33 12.57 -0.78
C ASP A 29 -8.85 13.01 0.60
N LEU A 30 -9.76 12.22 1.19
CA LEU A 30 -10.28 12.42 2.55
C LEU A 30 -9.53 11.62 3.62
N GLU A 31 -8.51 10.86 3.22
CA GLU A 31 -7.70 10.07 4.14
C GLU A 31 -6.37 10.77 4.44
N THR A 32 -5.95 10.63 5.69
CA THR A 32 -4.57 10.85 6.11
C THR A 32 -3.90 9.48 6.27
N PRO A 33 -2.56 9.39 6.30
CA PRO A 33 -1.88 8.12 6.58
C PRO A 33 -2.37 7.46 7.88
N VAL A 34 -2.65 8.26 8.92
CA VAL A 34 -3.19 7.77 10.20
C VAL A 34 -4.62 7.25 10.04
N SER A 35 -5.52 7.95 9.35
CA SER A 35 -6.90 7.47 9.16
C SER A 35 -6.95 6.22 8.28
N ALA A 36 -6.10 6.14 7.25
CA ALA A 36 -5.95 4.96 6.40
C ALA A 36 -5.46 3.76 7.23
N MET A 37 -4.43 3.95 8.05
CA MET A 37 -3.91 2.92 8.97
C MET A 37 -5.02 2.41 9.90
N LEU A 38 -5.76 3.29 10.57
CA LEU A 38 -6.84 2.89 11.46
C LEU A 38 -7.94 2.09 10.74
N LYS A 39 -8.31 2.50 9.53
CA LYS A 39 -9.35 1.84 8.71
C LYS A 39 -8.93 0.47 8.18
N ILE A 40 -7.67 0.34 7.73
CA ILE A 40 -7.13 -0.89 7.14
C ILE A 40 -6.70 -1.88 8.22
N ALA A 41 -5.90 -1.44 9.19
CA ALA A 41 -5.33 -2.31 10.21
C ALA A 41 -6.37 -2.80 11.22
N ARG A 42 -7.39 -1.99 11.55
CA ARG A 42 -8.45 -2.33 12.53
C ARG A 42 -7.88 -2.93 13.84
N SER A 43 -6.80 -2.35 14.35
CA SER A 43 -6.07 -2.80 15.55
C SER A 43 -5.54 -4.24 15.49
N ARG A 44 -5.32 -4.80 14.30
CA ARG A 44 -4.72 -6.14 14.16
C ARG A 44 -3.23 -6.10 14.53
N PRO A 45 -2.71 -7.15 15.19
CA PRO A 45 -1.29 -7.26 15.50
C PRO A 45 -0.45 -7.23 14.21
N ASN A 46 0.81 -6.84 14.33
CA ASN A 46 1.77 -6.71 13.22
C ASN A 46 1.35 -5.69 12.15
N SER A 47 0.59 -4.68 12.54
CA SER A 47 0.30 -3.51 11.71
C SER A 47 1.21 -2.36 12.15
N PHE A 48 1.82 -1.67 11.20
CA PHE A 48 2.70 -0.52 11.46
C PHE A 48 2.39 0.61 10.47
N LEU A 49 2.72 1.84 10.88
CA LEU A 49 2.68 3.03 10.03
C LEU A 49 4.06 3.68 10.07
N LEU A 50 4.66 3.88 8.91
CA LEU A 50 5.95 4.53 8.72
C LEU A 50 5.72 5.87 8.01
N GLU A 51 5.96 6.97 8.72
CA GLU A 51 5.97 8.32 8.15
C GLU A 51 7.39 8.88 8.16
N SER A 52 7.76 9.55 7.07
CA SER A 52 9.04 10.26 6.97
C SER A 52 8.82 11.75 7.16
N VAL A 53 9.62 12.36 8.04
CA VAL A 53 9.62 13.81 8.27
C VAL A 53 11.03 14.33 8.12
N GLU A 54 11.24 15.21 7.16
CA GLU A 54 12.51 15.90 6.93
C GLU A 54 12.55 17.21 7.73
N GLY A 55 13.63 17.41 8.49
CA GLY A 55 13.82 18.61 9.31
C GLY A 55 12.74 18.87 10.38
N GLY A 56 11.92 17.86 10.70
CA GLY A 56 10.83 17.99 11.67
C GLY A 56 9.57 18.71 11.16
N ALA A 57 9.54 19.15 9.89
CA ALA A 57 8.45 19.97 9.36
C ALA A 57 7.89 19.47 8.02
N ILE A 58 8.73 18.90 7.16
CA ILE A 58 8.33 18.51 5.81
C ILE A 58 7.99 17.03 5.81
N ARG A 59 6.71 16.70 5.61
CA ARG A 59 6.29 15.31 5.39
C ARG A 59 6.76 14.83 4.02
N GLY A 60 7.35 13.63 3.99
CA GLY A 60 7.70 12.95 2.75
C GLY A 60 6.46 12.67 1.88
N ARG A 61 6.71 12.42 0.60
CA ARG A 61 5.62 12.15 -0.38
C ARG A 61 4.82 10.89 -0.06
N TYR A 62 5.41 9.92 0.64
CA TYR A 62 4.82 8.61 0.90
C TYR A 62 4.87 8.25 2.38
N SER A 63 3.83 7.54 2.82
CA SER A 63 3.76 6.82 4.10
C SER A 63 3.45 5.35 3.80
N PHE A 64 3.92 4.43 4.65
CA PHE A 64 3.78 2.98 4.47
C PHE A 64 3.11 2.31 5.65
#